data_AF-A0ABD2NI75-F1
#
_entry.id   AF-A0ABD2NI75-F1
#
_cell.length_a   1.000
_cell.length_b   1.000
_cell.length_c   1.000
_cell.angle_alpha   90.00
_cell.angle_beta   90.00
_cell.angle_gamma   90.00
#
_symmetry.space_group_name_H-M   'P 1'
#
loop_
_entity.id
_entity.type
_entity.pdbx_description
1 polymer ?
#
loop_
_entity_poly.entity_id
_entity_poly.type
_entity_poly.pdbx_seq_one_letter_code
_entity_poly.pdbx_strand_id
1 'polypeptide(L)'
;MVVLSLKDEINNIDSLKKGETGSKLADKYGVSTSTISDIKKNTDSILFYTSYKLDSEDESKNWKMMKRLENELLEEALFCWFYKTINWVTDIWIFAL
;
A
#
# COMPACT_ATOMS: atom_id res chain seq x y z
N MET A 1 7.42 -18.59 8.79
CA MET A 1 6.32 -17.77 8.23
C MET A 1 6.86 -17.09 7.00
N VAL A 2 6.35 -17.43 5.81
CA VAL A 2 6.74 -16.77 4.56
C VAL A 2 5.86 -15.53 4.41
N VAL A 3 6.49 -14.37 4.21
CA VAL A 3 5.81 -13.09 4.01
C VAL A 3 6.06 -12.69 2.56
N LEU A 4 4.98 -12.57 1.78
CA LEU A 4 5.05 -12.18 0.37
C LEU A 4 5.34 -10.69 0.25
N SER A 5 6.04 -10.30 -0.81
CA SER A 5 6.13 -8.90 -1.19
C SER A 5 4.82 -8.44 -1.85
N LEU A 6 4.55 -7.14 -1.85
CA LEU A 6 3.41 -6.56 -2.57
C LEU A 6 3.43 -6.97 -4.05
N LYS A 7 4.62 -7.01 -4.65
CA LYS A 7 4.81 -7.46 -6.04
C LYS A 7 4.38 -8.91 -6.25
N ASP A 8 4.69 -9.78 -5.31
CA ASP A 8 4.30 -11.21 -5.37
C ASP A 8 2.79 -11.39 -5.17
N GLU A 9 2.16 -10.57 -4.32
CA GLU A 9 0.70 -10.57 -4.15
C GLU A 9 -0.01 -10.12 -5.43
N ILE A 10 0.48 -9.07 -6.10
CA ILE A 10 -0.05 -8.61 -7.39
C ILE A 10 0.12 -9.70 -8.47
N ASN A 11 1.30 -10.31 -8.54
CA ASN A 11 1.57 -11.40 -9.48
C ASN A 11 0.63 -12.60 -9.23
N ASN A 12 0.31 -12.90 -7.96
CA ASN A 12 -0.68 -13.90 -7.59
C ASN A 12 -2.08 -13.55 -8.09
N ILE A 13 -2.53 -12.31 -7.86
CA ILE A 13 -3.83 -11.81 -8.33
C ILE A 13 -3.94 -11.95 -9.85
N ASP A 14 -2.92 -11.53 -10.60
CA ASP A 14 -2.90 -11.63 -12.06
C ASP A 14 -2.92 -13.09 -12.55
N SER A 15 -2.20 -13.98 -11.86
CA SER A 15 -2.17 -15.41 -12.20
C SER A 15 -3.51 -16.09 -11.90
N LEU A 16 -4.17 -15.72 -10.80
CA LEU A 16 -5.54 -16.17 -10.48
C LEU A 16 -6.55 -15.69 -11.53
N LYS A 17 -6.45 -14.44 -12.00
CA LYS A 17 -7.29 -13.90 -13.08
C LYS A 17 -7.08 -14.63 -14.41
N LYS A 18 -5.86 -15.11 -14.68
CA LYS A 18 -5.52 -15.95 -15.83
C LYS A 18 -5.97 -17.41 -15.68
N GLY A 19 -6.56 -17.78 -14.54
CA GLY A 19 -7.09 -19.12 -14.30
C GLY A 19 -6.09 -20.12 -13.70
N GLU A 20 -4.92 -19.67 -13.22
CA GLU A 20 -4.04 -20.56 -12.44
C GLU A 20 -4.71 -20.99 -11.14
N THR A 21 -4.46 -22.23 -10.72
CA THR A 21 -5.04 -22.79 -9.49
C THR A 21 -4.29 -22.33 -8.25
N GLY A 22 -5.03 -22.14 -7.15
CA GLY A 22 -4.44 -21.70 -5.89
C GLY A 22 -3.39 -22.66 -5.31
N SER A 23 -3.51 -23.97 -5.57
CA SER A 23 -2.50 -24.95 -5.16
C SER A 23 -1.17 -24.74 -5.89
N LYS A 24 -1.20 -24.51 -7.20
CA LYS A 24 0.01 -24.29 -8.00
C LYS A 24 0.74 -23.01 -7.56
N LEU A 25 -0.04 -21.99 -7.21
CA LEU A 25 0.49 -20.72 -6.70
C LEU A 25 1.07 -20.88 -5.28
N ALA A 26 0.38 -21.63 -4.41
CA ALA A 26 0.88 -21.96 -3.08
C ALA A 26 2.26 -22.63 -3.15
N ASP A 27 2.41 -23.65 -4.00
CA ASP A 27 3.67 -24.35 -4.21
C ASP A 27 4.75 -23.41 -4.77
N LYS A 28 4.41 -22.59 -5.78
CA LYS A 28 5.33 -21.65 -6.44
C LYS A 28 5.94 -20.64 -5.46
N TYR A 29 5.13 -20.11 -4.54
CA TYR A 29 5.55 -19.08 -3.60
C TYR A 29 5.92 -19.63 -2.22
N GLY A 30 5.84 -20.94 -2.01
CA GLY A 30 6.13 -21.59 -0.72
C GLY A 30 5.19 -21.15 0.41
N VAL A 31 3.92 -20.89 0.08
CA VAL A 31 2.89 -20.46 1.03
C VAL A 31 1.76 -21.47 1.12
N SER A 32 0.94 -21.40 2.17
CA SER A 32 -0.26 -22.22 2.27
C SER A 32 -1.36 -21.78 1.30
N THR A 33 -2.22 -22.72 0.91
CA THR A 33 -3.42 -22.43 0.09
C THR A 33 -4.40 -21.49 0.78
N SER A 34 -4.42 -21.44 2.11
CA SER A 34 -5.16 -20.43 2.89
C SER A 34 -4.66 -19.02 2.57
N THR A 35 -3.34 -18.81 2.53
CA THR A 35 -2.73 -17.52 2.18
C THR A 35 -3.14 -17.07 0.78
N ILE A 36 -3.14 -17.99 -0.20
CA ILE A 36 -3.62 -17.69 -1.55
C ILE A 36 -5.11 -17.33 -1.55
N SER A 37 -5.92 -17.99 -0.71
CA SER A 37 -7.34 -17.71 -0.58
C SER A 37 -7.59 -16.34 0.06
N ASP A 38 -6.80 -15.95 1.06
CA ASP A 38 -6.85 -14.64 1.69
C ASP A 38 -6.47 -13.54 0.69
N ILE A 39 -5.41 -13.74 -0.10
CA ILE A 39 -5.02 -12.82 -1.19
C ILE A 39 -6.16 -12.66 -2.18
N LYS A 40 -6.79 -13.78 -2.60
CA LYS A 40 -7.92 -13.75 -3.52
C LYS A 40 -9.09 -12.94 -2.95
N LYS A 41 -9.41 -13.13 -1.67
CA LYS A 41 -10.49 -12.41 -0.97
C LYS A 41 -10.21 -10.91 -0.85
N ASN A 42 -8.95 -10.54 -0.63
CA ASN A 42 -8.53 -9.17 -0.38
C ASN A 42 -8.00 -8.42 -1.63
N THR A 43 -8.26 -8.96 -2.84
CA THR A 43 -7.76 -8.42 -4.12
C THR A 43 -7.93 -6.90 -4.25
N ASP A 44 -9.12 -6.36 -3.99
CA ASP A 44 -9.41 -4.93 -4.17
C ASP A 44 -8.58 -4.06 -3.21
N SER A 45 -8.43 -4.49 -1.97
CA SER A 45 -7.63 -3.77 -0.96
C SER A 45 -6.14 -3.76 -1.30
N ILE A 46 -5.62 -4.88 -1.82
CA ILE A 46 -4.22 -5.01 -2.24
C ILE A 46 -3.95 -4.11 -3.44
N LEU A 47 -4.85 -4.09 -4.43
CA LEU A 47 -4.72 -3.24 -5.62
C LEU A 47 -4.82 -1.75 -5.27
N PHE A 48 -5.78 -1.35 -4.44
CA PHE A 48 -5.93 0.03 -3.98
C PHE A 48 -4.67 0.55 -3.28
N TYR A 49 -4.10 -0.26 -2.38
CA TYR A 49 -2.88 0.11 -1.68
C TYR A 49 -1.67 0.18 -2.62
N THR A 50 -1.60 -0.74 -3.58
CA THR A 50 -0.55 -0.76 -4.59
C THR A 50 -0.59 0.46 -5.49
N SER A 51 -1.77 0.88 -5.97
CA SER A 51 -1.90 2.07 -6.82
C SER A 51 -1.45 3.33 -6.09
N TYR A 52 -1.77 3.46 -4.81
CA TYR A 52 -1.31 4.60 -4.00
C TYR A 52 0.22 4.62 -3.80
N LYS A 53 0.85 3.44 -3.71
CA LYS A 53 2.28 3.27 -3.45
C LYS A 53 3.19 3.32 -4.68
N LEU A 54 2.67 3.02 -5.87
CA LEU A 54 3.47 3.00 -7.12
C LEU A 54 3.64 4.37 -7.77
N ASP A 55 2.79 5.35 -7.43
CA ASP A 55 2.94 6.75 -7.89
C ASP A 55 4.05 7.52 -7.16
N SER A 56 4.64 6.95 -6.09
CA SER A 56 5.82 7.49 -5.40
C SER A 56 7.06 6.67 -5.79
N GLU A 57 7.84 7.16 -6.77
CA GLU A 57 8.85 6.38 -7.51
C GLU A 57 10.04 5.79 -6.71
N ASP A 58 10.21 6.01 -5.40
CA ASP A 58 11.51 5.71 -4.76
C ASP A 58 11.52 4.72 -3.57
N GLU A 59 10.41 4.42 -2.89
CA GLU A 59 10.46 3.70 -1.60
C GLU A 59 9.66 2.39 -1.53
N SER A 60 9.48 1.70 -2.65
CA SER A 60 8.71 0.43 -2.67
C SER A 60 9.45 -0.79 -2.09
N LYS A 61 10.74 -0.65 -1.67
CA LYS A 61 11.60 -1.82 -1.38
C LYS A 61 11.57 -2.35 0.06
N ASN A 62 11.07 -1.63 1.06
CA ASN A 62 11.34 -2.01 2.47
C ASN A 62 10.15 -2.15 3.42
N TRP A 63 8.92 -1.75 3.08
CA TRP A 63 7.81 -1.80 4.05
C TRP A 63 6.88 -2.98 3.79
N LYS A 64 7.05 -4.03 4.60
CA LYS A 64 6.28 -5.29 4.55
C LYS A 64 4.95 -5.26 5.30
N MET A 65 4.52 -4.13 5.85
CA MET A 65 3.28 -4.06 6.65
C MET A 65 2.67 -2.66 6.64
N MET A 66 1.34 -2.58 6.49
CA MET A 66 0.56 -1.43 6.93
C MET A 66 0.63 -1.36 8.46
N LYS A 67 1.33 -0.37 9.02
CA LYS A 67 0.91 0.10 10.35
C LYS A 67 -0.36 0.89 10.14
N ARG A 68 -1.50 0.35 10.58
CA ARG A 68 -2.68 1.20 10.80
C ARG A 68 -2.25 2.31 11.74
N LEU A 69 -2.43 3.55 11.32
CA LEU A 69 -2.17 4.69 12.17
C LEU A 69 -3.13 4.61 13.36
N GLU A 70 -2.54 4.58 14.54
CA GLU A 70 -3.26 4.33 15.79
C GLU A 70 -4.30 5.43 16.06
N ASN A 71 -4.09 6.63 15.50
CA ASN A 71 -5.01 7.77 15.59
C ASN A 71 -5.09 8.54 14.27
N GLU A 72 -6.00 8.14 13.39
CA GLU A 72 -6.26 8.80 12.09
C GLU A 72 -6.59 10.30 12.26
N LEU A 73 -7.33 10.66 13.32
CA LEU A 73 -7.66 12.06 13.63
C LEU A 73 -6.44 12.91 13.95
N LEU A 74 -5.40 12.31 14.56
CA LEU A 74 -4.17 13.03 14.90
C LEU A 74 -3.38 13.34 13.64
N GLU A 75 -3.26 12.37 12.74
CA GLU A 75 -2.59 12.53 11.46
C GLU A 75 -3.28 13.59 10.60
N GLU A 76 -4.60 13.57 10.54
CA GLU A 76 -5.37 14.55 9.80
C GLU A 76 -5.22 15.97 10.39
N ALA A 77 -5.23 16.09 11.73
CA ALA A 77 -4.95 17.35 12.40
C ALA A 77 -3.52 17.85 12.14
N LEU A 78 -2.54 16.94 12.14
CA LEU A 78 -1.13 17.27 11.88
C LEU A 78 -0.93 17.72 10.44
N PHE A 79 -1.56 17.02 9.49
CA PHE A 79 -1.54 17.36 8.07
C PHE A 79 -2.19 18.72 7.81
N CYS A 80 -3.37 18.96 8.39
CA CYS A 80 -4.05 20.25 8.29
C CYS A 80 -3.22 21.39 8.88
N TRP A 81 -2.59 21.17 10.05
CA TRP A 81 -1.72 22.15 10.69
C TRP A 81 -0.48 22.46 9.83
N PHE A 82 0.19 21.43 9.32
CA PHE A 82 1.38 21.58 8.50
C PHE A 82 1.08 22.31 7.18
N TYR A 83 0.04 21.87 6.48
CA TYR A 83 -0.43 22.52 5.24
C TYR A 83 -0.78 23.98 5.48
N LYS A 84 -1.55 24.29 6.54
CA LYS A 84 -1.92 25.66 6.87
C LYS A 84 -0.70 26.51 7.22
N THR A 85 0.25 25.97 7.97
CA THR A 85 1.48 26.69 8.37
C THR A 85 2.34 27.01 7.15
N ILE A 86 2.50 26.08 6.20
CA ILE A 86 3.28 26.32 4.98
C ILE A 86 2.60 27.36 4.09
N ASN A 87 1.28 27.26 3.87
CA ASN A 87 0.57 28.22 3.03
C ASN A 87 0.58 29.63 3.65
N TRP A 88 0.47 29.74 4.97
CA TRP A 88 0.61 31.02 5.68
C TRP A 88 2.01 31.62 5.52
N VAL A 89 3.07 30.80 5.55
CA VAL A 89 4.43 31.28 5.31
C VAL A 89 4.57 31.78 3.87
N THR A 90 4.06 31.04 2.87
CA THR A 90 4.13 31.48 1.47
C THR A 90 3.33 32.76 1.20
N ASP A 91 2.18 32.94 1.86
CA ASP A 91 1.38 34.16 1.74
C ASP A 91 2.14 35.39 2.29
N ILE A 92 2.87 35.25 3.40
CA ILE A 92 3.69 36.33 3.97
C ILE A 92 4.81 36.78 3.02
N TRP A 93 5.42 35.87 2.27
CA TRP A 93 6.46 36.23 1.28
C TRP A 93 5.90 36.91 0.02
N ILE A 94 4.64 36.65 -0.35
CA ILE A 94 3.98 37.28 -1.50
C ILE A 94 3.56 38.73 -1.20
N PHE A 95 3.20 39.04 0.06
CA PHE A 95 2.84 40.42 0.47
C PHE A 95 4.04 41.29 0.87
N ALA A 96 5.26 40.75 0.87
CA ALA A 96 6.50 41.46 1.20
C ALA A 96 7.32 41.92 -0.04
N LEU A 97 6.76 41.77 -1.25
CA LEU A 97 7.29 42.22 -2.55
C LEU A 97 6.39 43.29 -3.16
#